data_AF-A0A2N3FDZ1-F1
#
_entry.id   AF-A0A2N3FDZ1-F1
#
_cell.length_a   1.000
_cell.length_b   1.000
_cell.length_c   1.000
_cell.angle_alpha   90.00
_cell.angle_beta   90.00
_cell.angle_gamma   90.00
#
_symmetry.space_group_name_H-M   'P 1'
#
loop_
_entity.id
_entity.type
_entity.pdbx_description
1 polymer ?
#
loop_
_entity_poly.entity_id
_entity_poly.type
_entity_poly.pdbx_seq_one_letter_code
_entity_poly.pdbx_strand_id
1 'polypeptide(L)'
;MTDNEAARKQRPAIVVFTQTTLLLESLATFFAMLVTWGLGRAELVDVSAGTVWIAGSALAAAFAFASGRANARWGRILGWILHLPLIAGGLWVPAIAFVGIMFLGIYALGVRLGVRIDRERAEYAARDDVDGGTK
;
A
#
# COMPACT_ATOMS: atom_id res chain seq x y z
N MET A 1 12.51 37.79 -2.51
CA MET A 1 11.38 36.89 -2.82
C MET A 1 11.79 35.54 -2.24
N THR A 2 11.46 35.40 -0.96
CA THR A 2 11.78 34.36 0.04
C THR A 2 12.72 33.21 -0.35
N ASP A 3 13.92 33.23 0.21
CA ASP A 3 14.89 32.13 0.34
C ASP A 3 14.41 31.02 1.32
N ASN A 4 13.15 30.60 1.21
CA ASN A 4 12.52 29.59 2.08
C ASN A 4 12.14 28.31 1.31
N GLU A 5 12.80 28.04 0.18
CA GLU A 5 12.65 26.77 -0.55
C GLU A 5 13.70 25.72 -0.15
N ALA A 6 14.81 26.15 0.48
CA ALA A 6 15.98 25.31 0.72
C ALA A 6 15.87 24.28 1.88
N ALA A 7 14.76 24.24 2.63
CA ALA A 7 14.67 23.36 3.81
C ALA A 7 13.36 22.56 3.93
N ARG A 8 12.64 22.31 2.83
CA ARG A 8 11.51 21.39 2.89
C ARG A 8 12.03 19.95 2.93
N LYS A 9 12.22 19.42 4.14
CA LYS A 9 12.60 18.02 4.40
C LYS A 9 11.80 17.10 3.47
N GLN A 10 12.48 16.47 2.50
CA GLN A 10 11.80 15.63 1.52
C GLN A 10 11.04 14.51 2.23
N ARG A 11 9.80 14.22 1.78
CA ARG A 11 8.98 13.17 2.39
C ARG A 11 9.75 11.84 2.29
N PRO A 12 9.80 11.03 3.37
CA PRO A 12 10.55 9.78 3.38
C PRO A 12 10.06 8.87 2.26
N ALA A 13 11.00 8.31 1.50
CA ALA A 13 10.72 7.53 0.30
C ALA A 13 9.88 6.30 0.64
N ILE A 14 10.14 5.69 1.80
CA ILE A 14 9.37 4.54 2.30
C ILE A 14 7.88 4.86 2.43
N VAL A 15 7.53 6.08 2.85
CA VAL A 15 6.14 6.47 3.05
C VAL A 15 5.46 6.65 1.71
N VAL A 16 6.10 7.32 0.74
CA VAL A 16 5.51 7.51 -0.58
C VAL A 16 5.26 6.17 -1.28
N PHE A 17 6.24 5.26 -1.29
CA PHE A 17 6.05 3.93 -1.89
C PHE A 17 4.95 3.15 -1.20
N THR A 18 4.96 3.09 0.13
CA THR A 18 3.94 2.37 0.92
C THR A 18 2.54 2.95 0.69
N GLN A 19 2.39 4.28 0.68
CA GLN A 19 1.12 4.95 0.44
C GLN A 19 0.56 4.64 -0.95
N THR A 20 1.39 4.79 -1.98
CA THR A 20 0.99 4.58 -3.37
C THR A 20 0.60 3.12 -3.61
N THR A 21 1.39 2.16 -3.11
CA THR A 21 1.07 0.73 -3.27
C THR A 21 -0.25 0.38 -2.59
N LEU A 22 -0.46 0.79 -1.34
CA LEU A 22 -1.72 0.51 -0.61
C LEU A 22 -2.94 1.18 -1.25
N LEU A 23 -2.77 2.37 -1.83
CA LEU A 23 -3.86 3.07 -2.52
C LEU A 23 -4.23 2.35 -3.83
N LEU A 24 -3.23 1.94 -4.61
CA LEU A 24 -3.45 1.13 -5.82
C LEU A 24 -4.09 -0.22 -5.48
N GLU A 25 -3.70 -0.82 -4.37
CA GLU A 25 -4.26 -2.09 -3.90
C GLU A 25 -5.70 -1.95 -3.43
N SER A 26 -6.06 -0.82 -2.80
CA SER A 26 -7.46 -0.49 -2.50
C SER A 26 -8.31 -0.47 -3.78
N LEU A 27 -7.77 0.12 -4.86
CA LEU A 27 -8.48 0.18 -6.14
C LEU A 27 -8.56 -1.22 -6.80
N ALA A 28 -7.47 -1.99 -6.75
CA ALA A 28 -7.44 -3.37 -7.23
C ALA A 28 -8.46 -4.25 -6.48
N THR A 29 -8.57 -4.09 -5.16
CA THR A 29 -9.55 -4.78 -4.31
C THR A 29 -10.98 -4.40 -4.68
N PHE A 30 -11.24 -3.14 -4.98
CA PHE A 30 -12.54 -2.69 -5.46
C PHE A 30 -12.90 -3.34 -6.81
N PHE A 31 -11.96 -3.45 -7.74
CA PHE A 31 -12.21 -4.17 -8.99
C PHE A 31 -12.37 -5.68 -8.78
N ALA A 32 -11.59 -6.28 -7.88
CA ALA A 32 -11.72 -7.69 -7.52
C ALA A 32 -13.13 -8.00 -6.98
N MET A 33 -13.68 -7.11 -6.16
CA MET A 33 -15.06 -7.17 -5.71
C MET A 33 -16.07 -7.07 -6.87
N LEU A 34 -15.91 -6.13 -7.81
CA LEU A 34 -16.80 -6.01 -8.98
C LEU A 34 -16.74 -7.25 -9.88
N VAL A 35 -15.55 -7.81 -10.09
CA VAL A 35 -15.36 -9.06 -10.86
C VAL A 35 -16.05 -10.23 -10.17
N THR A 36 -15.89 -10.36 -8.85
CA THR A 36 -16.51 -11.44 -8.07
C THR A 36 -18.04 -11.32 -8.10
N TRP A 37 -18.56 -10.10 -7.96
CA TRP A 37 -19.99 -9.84 -8.08
C TRP A 37 -20.52 -10.16 -9.48
N GLY A 38 -19.80 -9.78 -10.53
CA GLY A 38 -20.14 -10.12 -11.92
C GLY A 38 -20.14 -11.62 -12.19
N LEU A 39 -19.15 -12.35 -11.68
CA LEU A 39 -19.08 -13.82 -11.78
C LEU A 39 -20.20 -14.50 -10.99
N GLY A 40 -20.53 -14.01 -9.80
CA GLY A 40 -21.65 -14.51 -9.00
C GLY A 40 -23.00 -14.30 -9.70
N ARG A 41 -23.17 -13.18 -10.41
CA ARG A 41 -24.36 -12.93 -11.25
C ARG A 41 -24.44 -13.83 -12.48
N ALA A 42 -23.31 -14.34 -12.95
CA ALA A 42 -23.21 -15.30 -14.05
C ALA A 42 -23.28 -16.76 -13.60
N GLU A 43 -23.54 -17.02 -12.30
CA GLU A 43 -23.58 -18.37 -11.68
C GLU A 43 -22.27 -19.17 -11.85
N LEU A 44 -21.16 -18.49 -12.14
CA LEU A 44 -19.83 -19.09 -12.27
C LEU A 44 -19.14 -19.29 -10.90
N VAL A 45 -19.60 -18.56 -9.89
CA VAL A 45 -19.05 -18.54 -8.53
C VAL A 45 -20.19 -18.46 -7.53
N ASP A 46 -20.25 -19.43 -6.61
CA ASP A 46 -21.29 -19.47 -5.58
C ASP A 46 -20.91 -18.60 -4.37
N VAL A 47 -21.21 -17.30 -4.47
CA VAL A 47 -20.99 -16.32 -3.40
C VAL A 47 -22.19 -15.38 -3.31
N SER A 48 -22.68 -15.16 -2.09
CA SER A 48 -23.80 -14.25 -1.87
C SER A 48 -23.42 -12.81 -2.24
N ALA A 49 -24.30 -12.12 -2.99
CA ALA A 49 -24.06 -10.73 -3.40
C ALA A 49 -23.84 -9.81 -2.19
N GLY A 50 -24.59 -10.02 -1.10
CA GLY A 50 -24.40 -9.26 0.15
C GLY A 50 -23.00 -9.43 0.73
N THR A 51 -22.47 -10.66 0.75
CA THR A 51 -21.11 -10.94 1.22
C THR A 51 -20.07 -10.25 0.35
N VAL A 52 -20.19 -10.29 -0.98
CA VAL A 52 -19.24 -9.63 -1.89
C VAL A 52 -19.20 -8.13 -1.63
N TRP A 53 -20.37 -7.49 -1.51
CA TRP A 53 -20.44 -6.05 -1.27
C TRP A 53 -19.85 -5.65 0.07
N ILE A 54 -20.21 -6.35 1.14
CA ILE A 54 -19.72 -6.03 2.49
C ILE A 54 -18.22 -6.32 2.60
N ALA A 55 -17.78 -7.53 2.24
CA ALA A 55 -16.38 -7.93 2.41
C ALA A 55 -15.45 -7.15 1.47
N GLY A 56 -15.82 -6.98 0.20
CA GLY A 56 -15.03 -6.25 -0.77
C GLY A 56 -14.90 -4.76 -0.43
N SER A 57 -15.99 -4.11 -0.04
CA SER A 57 -15.97 -2.68 0.35
C SER A 57 -15.19 -2.48 1.65
N ALA A 58 -15.37 -3.37 2.63
CA ALA A 58 -14.64 -3.30 3.89
C ALA A 58 -13.13 -3.49 3.67
N LEU A 59 -12.73 -4.43 2.81
CA LEU A 59 -11.33 -4.68 2.52
C LEU A 59 -10.69 -3.51 1.73
N ALA A 60 -11.39 -2.99 0.71
CA ALA A 60 -10.94 -1.82 -0.03
C ALA A 60 -10.78 -0.59 0.89
N ALA A 61 -11.78 -0.32 1.75
CA ALA A 61 -11.71 0.76 2.73
C ALA A 61 -10.55 0.56 3.72
N ALA A 62 -10.27 -0.69 4.13
CA ALA A 62 -9.17 -0.99 5.03
C ALA A 62 -7.80 -0.74 4.36
N PHE A 63 -7.62 -1.05 3.07
CA PHE A 63 -6.43 -0.69 2.31
C PHE A 63 -6.25 0.82 2.17
N ALA A 64 -7.33 1.54 1.84
CA ALA A 64 -7.31 3.00 1.76
C ALA A 64 -6.94 3.64 3.12
N PHE A 65 -7.51 3.12 4.21
CA PHE A 65 -7.20 3.56 5.56
C PHE A 65 -5.76 3.24 5.96
N ALA A 66 -5.24 2.07 5.58
CA ALA A 66 -3.85 1.68 5.77
C ALA A 66 -2.89 2.64 5.02
N SER A 67 -3.26 3.08 3.81
CA SER A 67 -2.51 4.10 3.06
C SER A 67 -2.41 5.43 3.83
N GLY A 68 -3.50 5.87 4.47
CA GLY A 68 -3.48 7.04 5.36
C GLY A 68 -2.53 6.90 6.56
N ARG A 69 -2.28 5.66 7.01
CA ARG A 69 -1.42 5.36 8.18
C ARG A 69 -0.04 4.79 7.84
N ALA A 70 0.37 4.82 6.58
CA ALA A 70 1.66 4.31 6.13
C ALA A 70 2.89 4.92 6.85
N ASN A 71 2.73 6.09 7.49
CA ASN A 71 3.80 6.76 8.24
C ASN A 71 4.09 6.10 9.61
N ALA A 72 3.14 5.35 10.17
CA ALA A 72 3.34 4.63 11.42
C ALA A 72 4.00 3.27 11.17
N ARG A 73 4.91 2.83 12.04
CA ARG A 73 5.45 1.45 12.02
C ARG A 73 4.33 0.40 11.98
N TRP A 74 3.19 0.71 12.60
CA TRP A 74 1.94 -0.05 12.57
C TRP A 74 1.30 -0.19 11.18
N GLY A 75 1.35 0.84 10.34
CA GLY A 75 0.80 0.79 8.98
C GLY A 75 1.47 -0.28 8.12
N ARG A 76 2.73 -0.61 8.42
CA ARG A 76 3.45 -1.68 7.71
C ARG A 76 2.95 -3.08 8.07
N ILE A 77 2.72 -3.33 9.35
CA ILE A 77 2.18 -4.61 9.82
C ILE A 77 0.75 -4.78 9.29
N LEU A 78 -0.02 -3.69 9.27
CA LEU A 78 -1.40 -3.68 8.78
C LEU A 78 -1.48 -4.09 7.30
N GLY A 79 -0.56 -3.62 6.44
CA GLY A 79 -0.51 -4.01 5.03
C GLY A 79 -0.24 -5.50 4.81
N TRP A 80 0.65 -6.10 5.62
CA TRP A 80 0.87 -7.55 5.60
C TRP A 80 -0.36 -8.35 6.05
N ILE A 81 -1.06 -7.87 7.09
CA ILE A 81 -2.28 -8.52 7.58
C ILE A 81 -3.40 -8.42 6.54
N LEU A 82 -3.54 -7.28 5.85
CA LEU A 82 -4.59 -7.05 4.84
C LEU A 82 -4.43 -7.88 3.57
N HIS A 83 -3.22 -8.33 3.26
CA HIS A 83 -2.99 -9.23 2.12
C HIS A 83 -3.55 -10.64 2.33
N LEU A 84 -3.60 -11.14 3.57
CA LEU A 84 -4.15 -12.46 3.88
C LEU A 84 -5.61 -12.62 3.41
N PRO A 85 -6.55 -11.73 3.78
CA PRO A 85 -7.93 -11.84 3.29
C PRO A 85 -8.04 -11.58 1.78
N LEU A 86 -7.17 -10.74 1.19
CA LEU A 86 -7.16 -10.53 -0.26
C LEU A 86 -6.78 -11.80 -1.02
N ILE A 87 -5.70 -12.47 -0.60
CA ILE A 87 -5.24 -13.73 -1.20
C ILE A 87 -6.27 -14.84 -0.96
N ALA A 88 -6.90 -14.89 0.22
CA ALA A 88 -7.99 -15.81 0.51
C ALA A 88 -9.21 -15.56 -0.40
N GLY A 89 -9.53 -14.31 -0.72
CA GLY A 89 -10.56 -13.98 -1.72
C GLY A 89 -10.28 -14.58 -3.11
N GLY A 90 -9.01 -14.81 -3.43
CA GLY A 90 -8.61 -15.47 -4.67
C GLY A 90 -8.87 -16.99 -4.72
N LEU A 91 -9.32 -17.62 -3.64
CA LEU A 91 -9.82 -19.01 -3.68
C LEU A 91 -11.06 -19.15 -4.58
N TRP A 92 -11.90 -18.11 -4.66
CA TRP A 92 -13.07 -18.10 -5.56
C TRP A 92 -12.70 -17.68 -6.98
N VAL A 93 -11.81 -16.71 -7.10
CA VAL A 93 -11.36 -16.19 -8.39
C VAL A 93 -9.83 -16.19 -8.40
N PRO A 94 -9.18 -17.21 -8.99
CA PRO A 94 -7.72 -17.36 -8.96
C PRO A 94 -6.96 -16.13 -9.47
N ALA A 95 -7.54 -15.38 -10.40
CA ALA A 95 -6.96 -14.12 -10.90
C ALA A 95 -6.76 -13.07 -9.79
N ILE A 96 -7.65 -13.03 -8.77
CA ILE A 96 -7.53 -12.11 -7.63
C ILE A 96 -6.33 -12.49 -6.75
N ALA A 97 -6.11 -13.79 -6.52
CA ALA A 97 -4.92 -14.26 -5.77
C ALA A 97 -3.63 -13.87 -6.50
N PHE A 98 -3.58 -14.02 -7.82
CA PHE A 98 -2.42 -13.61 -8.62
C PHE A 98 -2.10 -12.12 -8.46
N VAL A 99 -3.12 -11.26 -8.58
CA VAL A 99 -2.97 -9.81 -8.40
C VAL A 99 -2.53 -9.49 -6.96
N GLY A 100 -3.16 -10.09 -5.96
CA GLY A 100 -2.79 -9.89 -4.54
C GLY A 100 -1.34 -10.29 -4.25
N ILE A 101 -0.86 -11.41 -4.79
CA ILE A 101 0.54 -11.84 -4.64
C ILE A 101 1.50 -10.86 -5.33
N MET A 102 1.14 -10.36 -6.51
CA MET A 102 1.96 -9.38 -7.23
C MET A 102 2.07 -8.06 -6.44
N PHE A 103 0.95 -7.58 -5.89
CA PHE A 103 0.94 -6.40 -5.02
C PHE A 103 1.75 -6.65 -3.74
N LEU A 104 1.68 -7.84 -3.14
CA LEU A 104 2.49 -8.22 -1.98
C LEU A 104 3.97 -8.14 -2.29
N GLY A 105 4.37 -8.61 -3.47
CA GLY A 105 5.75 -8.54 -3.96
C GLY A 105 6.23 -7.10 -4.09
N ILE A 106 5.45 -6.26 -4.79
CA ILE A 106 5.75 -4.83 -4.96
C ILE A 106 5.82 -4.12 -3.60
N TYR A 107 4.89 -4.42 -2.70
CA TYR A 107 4.84 -3.88 -1.35
C TYR A 107 6.10 -4.26 -0.55
N ALA A 108 6.46 -5.54 -0.54
CA ALA A 108 7.64 -6.03 0.16
C ALA A 108 8.94 -5.39 -0.38
N LEU A 109 9.04 -5.23 -1.71
CA LEU A 109 10.17 -4.56 -2.36
C LEU A 109 10.19 -3.07 -2.02
N GLY A 110 9.04 -2.38 -2.07
CA GLY A 110 8.91 -0.97 -1.74
C GLY A 110 9.30 -0.67 -0.28
N VAL A 111 8.90 -1.53 0.66
CA VAL A 111 9.33 -1.43 2.06
C VAL A 111 10.83 -1.66 2.22
N ARG A 112 11.40 -2.67 1.56
CA ARG A 112 12.85 -2.96 1.65
C ARG A 112 13.70 -1.86 1.04
N LEU A 113 13.36 -1.40 -0.16
CA LEU A 113 14.07 -0.32 -0.87
C LEU A 113 13.89 1.03 -0.15
N GLY A 114 12.69 1.32 0.34
CA GLY A 114 12.42 2.54 1.09
C GLY A 114 13.27 2.67 2.35
N VAL A 115 13.43 1.58 3.12
CA VAL A 115 14.31 1.57 4.31
C VAL A 115 15.76 1.87 3.93
N ARG A 116 16.24 1.31 2.82
CA ARG A 116 17.62 1.51 2.35
C ARG A 116 17.85 2.95 1.90
N ILE A 117 16.97 3.47 1.06
CA ILE A 117 17.05 4.84 0.53
C ILE A 117 16.95 5.87 1.66
N ASP A 118 16.05 5.67 2.63
CA ASP A 118 15.90 6.59 3.75
C ASP A 118 17.12 6.58 4.69
N ARG A 119 17.84 5.46 4.80
CA ARG A 119 19.12 5.39 5.55
C ARG A 119 20.22 6.18 4.84
N GLU A 120 20.40 5.95 3.54
CA GLU A 120 21.39 6.67 2.73
C GLU A 120 21.13 8.18 2.79
N ARG A 121 19.86 8.61 2.64
CA ARG A 121 19.46 10.03 2.78
C ARG A 121 19.71 10.62 4.16
N ALA A 122 19.54 9.84 5.23
CA ALA A 122 19.82 10.29 6.58
C ALA A 122 21.31 10.53 6.81
N GLU A 123 22.17 9.70 6.22
CA GLU A 123 23.64 9.88 6.28
C GLU A 123 24.09 11.13 5.51
N TYR A 124 23.51 11.41 4.34
CA TYR A 124 23.80 12.64 3.59
C TYR A 124 23.34 13.90 4.35
N ALA A 125 22.11 13.89 4.91
CA ALA A 125 21.60 15.02 5.69
C ALA A 125 22.48 15.32 6.93
N ALA A 126 22.97 14.28 7.61
CA ALA A 126 23.87 14.45 8.76
C ALA A 126 25.25 15.03 8.39
N ARG A 127 25.72 14.83 7.15
CA ARG A 127 26.98 15.43 6.64
C ARG A 127 26.79 16.90 6.29
N ASP A 128 25.68 17.24 5.63
CA ASP A 128 25.36 18.61 5.25
C ASP A 128 25.12 19.53 6.48
N ASP A 129 24.49 19.00 7.54
CA ASP A 129 24.32 19.73 8.81
C ASP A 129 25.66 20.05 9.50
N VAL A 130 26.66 19.17 9.36
CA VAL A 130 28.01 19.36 9.93
C VAL A 130 28.80 20.41 9.16
N ASP A 131 28.75 20.40 7.82
CA ASP A 131 29.43 21.39 6.98
C ASP A 131 28.75 22.78 7.02
N GLY A 132 27.42 22.82 7.21
CA GLY A 132 26.64 24.05 7.33
C GLY A 132 26.81 24.79 8.67
N GLY A 133 27.20 24.10 9.75
CA GLY A 133 27.47 24.69 11.07
C GLY A 133 28.87 25.30 11.22
N THR A 134 29.75 25.11 10.25
CA THR A 134 31.15 25.61 10.25
C THR A 134 31.38 26.90 9.45
N LYS A 135 30.32 27.55 8.96
CA LYS A 135 30.37 28.88 8.31
C LYS A 135 29.63 29.91 9.13
#